data_AF-A0A6B1GR59-F1
#
_entry.id   AF-A0A6B1GR59-F1
#
_cell.length_a   1.000
_cell.length_b   1.000
_cell.length_c   1.000
_cell.angle_alpha   90.00
_cell.angle_beta   90.00
_cell.angle_gamma   90.00
#
_symmetry.space_group_name_H-M   'P 1'
#
loop_
_entity.id
_entity.type
_entity.pdbx_description
1 polymer ?
#
loop_
_entity_poly.entity_id
_entity_poly.type
_entity_poly.pdbx_seq_one_letter_code
_entity_poly.pdbx_strand_id
1 'polypeptide(L)'
;MAEFLLSPPLLLMLGSVVLAAAPRNVLPRTVLRALLLALPVYSLWRFWGLDFGDYAQFQLFGQTLTLVRIDLLSRILVFFFYLSVLIGSV
;
A
#
# COMPACT_ATOMS: atom_id res chain seq x y z
N MET A 1 -4.23 4.17 -16.34
CA MET A 1 -3.21 4.89 -15.53
C MET A 1 -3.70 5.25 -14.12
N ALA A 2 -4.93 5.76 -13.94
CA ALA A 2 -5.47 6.11 -12.59
C ALA A 2 -5.58 4.91 -11.62
N GLU A 3 -5.94 3.72 -12.11
CA GLU A 3 -6.04 2.48 -11.33
C GLU A 3 -4.71 2.06 -10.67
N PHE A 4 -3.57 2.39 -11.30
CA PHE A 4 -2.25 2.04 -10.77
C PHE A 4 -1.86 2.92 -9.59
N LEU A 5 -2.18 4.23 -9.65
CA LEU A 5 -1.92 5.19 -8.58
C LEU A 5 -2.73 4.89 -7.30
N LEU A 6 -3.87 4.19 -7.43
CA LEU A 6 -4.71 3.72 -6.33
C LEU A 6 -4.32 2.32 -5.83
N SER A 7 -3.21 1.74 -6.31
CA SER A 7 -2.75 0.46 -5.81
C SER A 7 -2.44 0.57 -4.30
N PRO A 8 -2.85 -0.42 -3.49
CA PRO A 8 -2.64 -0.39 -2.03
C PRO A 8 -1.20 -0.07 -1.60
N PRO A 9 -0.15 -0.58 -2.26
CA PRO A 9 1.24 -0.24 -1.92
C PRO A 9 1.57 1.22 -2.16
N LEU A 10 1.10 1.82 -3.26
CA LEU A 10 1.37 3.22 -3.59
C LEU A 10 0.62 4.16 -2.64
N LEU A 11 -0.59 3.80 -2.20
CA LEU A 11 -1.30 4.54 -1.16
C LEU A 11 -0.51 4.60 0.16
N LEU A 12 0.16 3.50 0.55
CA LEU A 12 1.02 3.50 1.72
C LEU A 12 2.28 4.32 1.53
N MET A 13 2.92 4.19 0.36
CA MET A 13 4.14 4.91 0.05
C MET A 13 3.90 6.42 -0.01
N LEU A 14 2.83 6.86 -0.70
CA LEU A 14 2.45 8.27 -0.77
C LEU A 14 1.96 8.79 0.58
N GLY A 15 1.13 8.03 1.29
CA GLY A 15 0.65 8.41 2.61
C GLY A 15 1.78 8.62 3.61
N SER A 16 2.77 7.72 3.63
CA SER A 16 3.93 7.82 4.52
C SER A 16 4.86 8.98 4.14
N VAL A 17 5.11 9.22 2.86
CA VAL A 17 5.90 10.38 2.39
C VAL A 17 5.23 11.70 2.75
N VAL A 18 3.91 11.81 2.52
CA VAL A 18 3.14 13.01 2.87
C VAL A 18 3.13 13.24 4.38
N LEU A 19 2.95 12.19 5.19
CA LEU A 19 3.03 12.28 6.65
C LEU A 19 4.43 12.67 7.14
N ALA A 20 5.49 12.16 6.50
CA ALA A 20 6.87 12.49 6.86
C ALA A 20 7.26 13.93 6.47
N ALA A 21 6.72 14.44 5.36
CA ALA A 21 6.97 15.79 4.86
C ALA A 21 6.03 16.84 5.48
N ALA A 22 4.95 16.43 6.15
CA ALA A 22 3.98 17.35 6.75
C ALA A 22 4.65 18.22 7.84
N PRO A 23 4.56 19.56 7.76
CA PRO A 23 5.10 20.43 8.79
C PRO A 23 4.37 20.16 10.11
N ARG A 24 5.14 19.96 11.19
CA ARG A 24 4.59 19.69 12.54
C ARG A 24 3.63 20.77 13.08
N ASN A 25 3.55 21.93 12.42
CA ASN A 25 2.65 23.03 12.75
C ASN A 25 1.27 22.95 12.08
N VAL A 26 1.07 22.07 11.08
CA VAL A 26 -0.18 22.05 10.28
C VAL A 26 -1.20 21.04 10.82
N LEU A 27 -0.74 19.89 11.31
CA LEU A 27 -1.63 18.85 11.85
C LEU A 27 -1.42 18.60 13.34
N PRO A 28 -2.50 18.46 14.13
CA PRO A 28 -2.40 18.00 15.51
C PRO A 28 -1.72 16.64 15.56
N ARG A 29 -0.83 16.41 16.55
CA ARG A 29 -0.16 15.12 16.75
C ARG A 29 -1.14 13.95 16.82
N THR A 30 -2.34 14.15 17.36
CA THR A 30 -3.41 13.15 17.43
C THR A 30 -3.89 12.72 16.06
N VAL A 31 -4.05 13.67 15.12
CA VAL A 31 -4.51 13.37 13.75
C VAL A 31 -3.40 12.67 12.95
N LEU A 32 -2.15 13.10 13.13
CA LEU A 32 -0.98 12.42 12.55
C LEU A 32 -0.89 10.95 12.99
N ARG A 33 -1.06 10.67 14.28
CA ARG A 33 -1.09 9.30 14.82
C ARG A 33 -2.28 8.49 14.29
N ALA A 34 -3.46 9.10 14.23
CA ALA A 34 -4.63 8.44 13.67
C ALA A 34 -4.44 8.10 12.19
N LEU A 35 -3.82 8.98 11.39
CA LEU A 35 -3.51 8.73 9.98
C LEU A 35 -2.46 7.64 9.79
N LEU A 36 -1.42 7.60 10.64
CA LEU A 36 -0.39 6.56 10.62
C LEU A 36 -0.96 5.15 10.83
N LEU A 37 -2.06 5.02 11.58
CA LEU A 37 -2.81 3.76 11.71
C LEU A 37 -3.87 3.56 10.63
N ALA A 38 -4.63 4.61 10.29
CA ALA A 38 -5.75 4.51 9.36
C ALA A 38 -5.29 4.14 7.94
N LEU A 39 -4.15 4.66 7.49
CA LEU A 39 -3.58 4.37 6.17
C LEU A 39 -3.25 2.88 5.97
N PRO A 40 -2.45 2.23 6.84
CA PRO A 40 -2.18 0.80 6.71
C PRO A 40 -3.44 -0.05 6.86
N VAL A 41 -4.36 0.30 7.76
CA VAL A 41 -5.63 -0.45 7.87
C VAL A 41 -6.46 -0.34 6.59
N TYR A 42 -6.62 0.86 6.04
CA TYR A 42 -7.38 1.07 4.80
C TYR A 42 -6.72 0.37 3.61
N SER A 43 -5.40 0.44 3.52
CA SER A 43 -4.65 -0.19 2.44
C SER A 43 -4.71 -1.72 2.53
N LEU A 44 -4.64 -2.31 3.74
CA LEU A 44 -4.82 -3.74 3.94
C LEU A 44 -6.21 -4.20 3.51
N TRP A 45 -7.24 -3.43 3.86
CA TRP A 45 -8.62 -3.73 3.47
C TRP A 45 -8.78 -3.72 1.94
N ARG A 46 -8.20 -2.74 1.25
CA ARG A 46 -8.20 -2.69 -0.23
C ARG A 46 -7.45 -3.87 -0.84
N PHE A 47 -6.32 -4.27 -0.25
CA PHE A 47 -5.57 -5.43 -0.71
C PHE A 47 -6.36 -6.73 -0.57
N TRP A 48 -7.10 -6.91 0.53
CA TRP A 48 -7.87 -8.14 0.76
C TRP A 48 -9.04 -8.33 -0.20
N GLY A 49 -9.53 -7.23 -0.78
CA GLY A 49 -10.56 -7.23 -1.81
C GLY A 49 -10.05 -7.53 -3.22
N LEU A 50 -8.74 -7.71 -3.42
CA LEU A 50 -8.18 -8.14 -4.71
C LEU A 50 -8.27 -9.66 -4.84
N ASP A 51 -8.61 -10.15 -6.02
CA ASP A 51 -8.58 -11.57 -6.36
C ASP A 51 -7.15 -12.09 -6.56
N PHE A 52 -7.00 -13.41 -6.71
CA PHE A 52 -5.74 -14.00 -7.15
C PHE A 52 -5.58 -13.79 -8.66
N GLY A 53 -4.37 -13.45 -9.08
CA GLY A 53 -4.10 -13.26 -10.50
C GLY A 53 -2.91 -12.35 -10.79
N ASP A 54 -2.75 -12.04 -12.07
CA ASP A 54 -1.73 -11.15 -12.57
C ASP A 54 -2.32 -9.76 -12.80
N TYR A 55 -1.66 -8.76 -12.24
CA TYR A 55 -2.04 -7.36 -12.30
C TYR A 55 -0.98 -6.56 -13.05
N ALA A 56 -1.45 -5.53 -13.77
CA ALA A 56 -0.61 -4.60 -14.52
C ALA A 56 0.36 -5.31 -15.49
N GLN A 57 -0.22 -6.09 -16.41
CA GLN A 57 0.51 -6.74 -17.50
C GLN A 57 0.76 -5.75 -18.65
N PHE A 58 1.99 -5.73 -19.15
CA PHE A 58 2.40 -4.91 -20.30
C PHE A 58 3.11 -5.78 -21.33
N GLN A 59 2.86 -5.53 -22.62
CA GLN A 59 3.66 -6.12 -23.69
C GLN A 59 4.83 -5.22 -24.04
N LEU A 60 6.04 -5.74 -23.91
CA LEU A 60 7.29 -5.06 -24.31
C LEU A 60 8.11 -6.04 -25.13
N PHE A 61 8.52 -5.61 -26.33
CA PHE A 61 9.36 -6.41 -27.24
C PHE A 61 8.81 -7.82 -27.53
N GLY A 62 7.50 -7.98 -27.59
CA GLY A 62 6.83 -9.27 -27.82
C GLY A 62 6.79 -10.20 -26.60
N GLN A 63 7.24 -9.73 -25.43
CA GLN A 63 7.14 -10.45 -24.16
C GLN A 63 6.06 -9.82 -23.27
N THR A 64 5.32 -10.64 -22.54
CA THR A 64 4.36 -10.18 -21.53
C THR A 64 5.07 -10.01 -20.20
N LEU A 65 5.25 -8.76 -19.77
CA LEU A 65 5.74 -8.40 -18.44
C LEU A 65 4.57 -8.27 -17.47
N THR A 66 4.50 -9.18 -16.52
CA THR A 66 3.60 -9.08 -15.36
C THR A 66 4.31 -8.30 -14.26
N LEU A 67 3.82 -7.11 -13.91
CA LEU A 67 4.42 -6.29 -12.86
C LEU A 67 4.12 -6.79 -11.46
N VAL A 68 2.89 -7.27 -11.23
CA VAL A 68 2.45 -7.73 -9.91
C VAL A 68 1.65 -9.01 -10.08
N ARG A 69 2.00 -10.04 -9.31
CA ARG A 69 1.21 -11.27 -9.21
C ARG A 69 0.74 -11.44 -7.77
N ILE A 70 -0.55 -11.73 -7.61
CA ILE A 70 -1.17 -12.04 -6.33
C ILE A 70 -1.43 -13.54 -6.29
N ASP A 71 -0.61 -14.23 -5.51
CA ASP A 71 -0.70 -15.64 -5.17
C ASP A 71 -0.74 -15.82 -3.64
N LEU A 72 -0.91 -17.06 -3.18
CA LEU A 72 -1.01 -17.35 -1.75
C LEU A 72 0.25 -16.94 -0.97
N LEU A 73 1.43 -17.14 -1.54
CA LEU A 73 2.70 -16.78 -0.90
C LEU A 73 2.82 -15.26 -0.78
N SER A 74 2.49 -14.54 -1.85
CA SER A 74 2.42 -13.08 -1.87
C SER A 74 1.48 -12.54 -0.79
N ARG A 75 0.28 -13.12 -0.62
CA ARG A 75 -0.65 -12.73 0.46
C ARG A 75 -0.08 -12.93 1.86
N ILE A 76 0.61 -14.05 2.11
CA ILE A 76 1.25 -14.33 3.40
C ILE A 76 2.33 -13.30 3.69
N LEU A 77 3.18 -12.98 2.71
CA LEU A 77 4.21 -11.96 2.87
C LEU A 77 3.62 -10.58 3.15
N VAL A 78 2.60 -10.18 2.38
CA VAL A 78 1.88 -8.93 2.60
C VAL A 78 1.33 -8.86 4.02
N PHE A 79 0.72 -9.92 4.53
CA PHE A 79 0.22 -9.97 5.90
C PHE A 79 1.32 -9.66 6.94
N PHE A 80 2.50 -10.28 6.82
CA PHE A 80 3.62 -10.01 7.72
C PHE A 80 4.12 -8.56 7.61
N PHE A 81 4.23 -8.01 6.40
CA PHE A 81 4.65 -6.62 6.22
C PHE A 81 3.65 -5.64 6.84
N TYR A 82 2.34 -5.84 6.66
CA TYR A 82 1.34 -5.00 7.30
C TYR A 82 1.36 -5.13 8.82
N LEU A 83 1.63 -6.33 9.34
CA LEU A 83 1.81 -6.53 10.78
C LEU A 83 3.00 -5.72 11.31
N SER A 84 4.14 -5.75 10.61
CA SER A 84 5.31 -4.93 10.97
C SER A 84 5.02 -3.43 10.92
N VAL A 85 4.27 -2.96 9.92
CA VAL A 85 3.86 -1.55 9.81
C VAL A 85 2.95 -1.14 10.96
N LEU A 86 1.99 -1.97 11.33
CA LEU A 86 1.10 -1.70 12.47
C LEU A 86 1.87 -1.65 13.79
N ILE A 87 2.78 -2.59 14.03
CA ILE A 87 3.63 -2.59 15.22
C ILE A 87 4.51 -1.33 15.27
N GLY A 88 5.11 -0.94 14.14
CA GLY A 88 5.94 0.27 14.06
C GLY A 88 5.16 1.59 14.14
N SER A 89 3.82 1.55 14.07
CA SER A 89 2.96 2.74 14.11
C SER A 89 2.46 3.11 15.51
N VAL A 90 2.69 2.24 16.51
CA VAL A 90 2.39 2.45 17.95
C VAL A 90 3.58 3.08 18.65
#